data_AF-A0AAE3AY43-F1
#
_entry.id   AF-A0AAE3AY43-F1
#
_cell.length_a   1.000
_cell.length_b   1.000
_cell.length_c   1.000
_cell.angle_alpha   90.00
_cell.angle_beta   90.00
_cell.angle_gamma   90.00
#
_symmetry.space_group_name_H-M   'P 1'
#
loop_
_entity.id
_entity.type
_entity.pdbx_description
1 polymer ?
#
loop_
_entity_poly.entity_id
_entity_poly.type
_entity_poly.pdbx_seq_one_letter_code
_entity_poly.pdbx_strand_id
1 'polypeptide(L)' 'MTLFEVYKAITDPDEFAEAIWHMVRLRESSEEVAESLKSEVPEERLQLLRTAAREGIYPLSLEQLQ' A
#
# COMPACT_ATOMS: atom_id res chain seq x y z
N MET A 1 5.25 -8.43 -4.87
CA MET A 1 5.08 -7.10 -4.23
C MET A 1 4.19 -7.27 -3.02
N THR A 2 4.70 -6.91 -1.86
CA THR A 2 4.05 -7.02 -0.55
C THR A 2 3.17 -5.81 -0.28
N LEU A 3 2.26 -5.91 0.69
CA LEU A 3 1.50 -4.75 1.17
C LEU A 3 2.42 -3.63 1.67
N PHE A 4 3.55 -3.98 2.32
CA PHE A 4 4.56 -3.00 2.72
C PHE A 4 5.06 -2.15 1.55
N GLU A 5 5.38 -2.78 0.43
CA GLU A 5 5.84 -2.09 -0.77
C GLU A 5 4.76 -1.20 -1.37
N VAL A 6 3.49 -1.61 -1.34
CA VAL A 6 2.35 -0.78 -1.76
C VAL A 6 2.25 0.49 -0.91
N TYR A 7 2.29 0.37 0.41
CA TYR A 7 2.19 1.55 1.29
C TYR A 7 3.37 2.51 1.08
N LYS A 8 4.58 1.99 0.87
CA LYS A 8 5.76 2.82 0.55
C LYS A 8 5.65 3.56 -0.77
N ALA A 9 4.85 3.09 -1.72
CA ALA A 9 4.65 3.73 -3.00
C ALA A 9 3.67 4.91 -2.94
N ILE A 10 2.98 5.14 -1.83
CA ILE A 10 2.11 6.31 -1.66
C ILE A 10 2.97 7.55 -1.52
N THR A 11 2.78 8.53 -2.41
CA THR A 11 3.64 9.72 -2.51
C THR A 11 3.10 10.92 -1.77
N ASP A 12 1.80 10.93 -1.45
CA ASP A 12 1.17 11.98 -0.66
C ASP A 12 1.18 11.63 0.83
N PRO A 13 1.68 12.52 1.72
CA PRO A 13 1.77 12.25 3.15
C PRO A 13 0.43 12.06 3.86
N ASP A 14 -0.63 12.78 3.44
CA ASP A 14 -1.93 12.73 4.10
C ASP A 14 -2.62 11.39 3.76
N GLU A 15 -2.59 11.00 2.49
CA GLU A 15 -3.08 9.69 2.03
C GLU A 15 -2.29 8.53 2.63
N PHE A 16 -0.96 8.67 2.75
CA PHE A 16 -0.14 7.67 3.44
C PHE A 16 -0.55 7.53 4.90
N ALA A 17 -0.71 8.64 5.63
CA ALA A 17 -1.10 8.63 7.03
C ALA A 17 -2.49 8.01 7.22
N GLU A 18 -3.46 8.34 6.37
CA GLU A 18 -4.81 7.75 6.39
C GLU A 18 -4.76 6.24 6.12
N ALA A 19 -4.04 5.82 5.09
CA ALA A 19 -3.96 4.42 4.70
C ALA A 19 -3.29 3.55 5.78
N ILE A 20 -2.22 4.06 6.42
CA ILE A 20 -1.56 3.40 7.55
C ILE A 20 -2.46 3.39 8.79
N TRP A 21 -3.12 4.50 9.12
CA TRP A 21 -4.06 4.56 10.24
C TRP A 21 -5.18 3.52 10.09
N HIS A 22 -5.74 3.41 8.89
CA HIS A 22 -6.77 2.41 8.58
C HIS A 22 -6.27 0.98 8.71
N MET A 23 -5.00 0.71 8.39
CA MET A 23 -4.39 -0.61 8.54
C MET A 23 -4.15 -0.94 10.01
N VAL A 24 -3.55 -0.03 10.77
CA VAL A 24 -3.17 -0.26 12.17
C VAL A 24 -4.41 -0.39 13.06
N ARG A 25 -5.44 0.42 12.86
CA ARG A 25 -6.66 0.39 13.71
C ARG A 25 -7.44 -0.92 13.62
N LEU A 26 -7.18 -1.75 12.61
CA LEU A 26 -7.84 -3.03 12.37
C LEU A 26 -7.05 -4.22 12.95
N ARG A 27 -5.98 -3.96 13.68
CA ARG A 27 -5.07 -4.97 14.25
C ARG A 27 -4.91 -4.73 15.74
N GLU A 28 -4.78 -5.81 16.49
CA GLU A 28 -4.69 -5.74 17.95
C GLU A 28 -3.25 -5.59 18.45
N SER A 29 -2.26 -5.88 17.59
CA SER A 29 -0.85 -5.83 17.94
C SER A 29 0.06 -5.41 16.78
N SER A 30 1.28 -4.99 17.12
CA SER A 30 2.34 -4.70 16.15
C SER A 30 2.77 -5.94 15.35
N GLU A 31 2.64 -7.14 15.93
CA GLU A 31 2.98 -8.39 15.25
C GLU A 31 1.99 -8.70 14.13
N GLU A 32 0.68 -8.54 14.39
CA GLU A 32 -0.34 -8.70 13.35
C GLU A 32 -0.23 -7.68 12.21
N VAL A 33 0.18 -6.45 12.54
CA VAL A 33 0.53 -5.42 11.55
C VAL A 33 1.69 -5.90 10.68
N ALA A 34 2.76 -6.39 11.29
CA ALA A 34 3.93 -6.87 10.56
C ALA A 34 3.60 -8.07 9.64
N GLU A 35 2.79 -9.02 10.10
CA GLU A 35 2.33 -10.14 9.28
C GLU A 35 1.44 -9.69 8.11
N SER A 36 0.55 -8.73 8.36
CA SER A 36 -0.25 -8.12 7.28
C SER A 36 0.65 -7.48 6.22
N LEU A 37 1.67 -6.73 6.64
CA LEU A 37 2.59 -6.03 5.74
C LEU A 37 3.43 -6.98 4.87
N LYS A 38 3.73 -8.19 5.34
CA LYS A 38 4.44 -9.24 4.59
C LYS A 38 3.58 -9.93 3.53
N SER A 39 2.26 -9.77 3.60
CA SER A 39 1.33 -10.45 2.69
C SER A 39 1.56 -10.02 1.24
N GLU A 40 1.63 -10.98 0.33
CA GLU A 40 1.70 -10.69 -1.10
C GLU A 40 0.39 -10.14 -1.62
N VAL A 41 0.48 -9.15 -2.49
CA VAL A 41 -0.68 -8.57 -3.16
C VAL A 41 -0.98 -9.38 -4.43
N PRO A 42 -2.21 -9.92 -4.58
CA PRO A 42 -2.59 -10.65 -5.78
C PRO A 42 -2.40 -9.82 -7.06
N GLU A 43 -2.04 -10.48 -8.16
CA GLU A 43 -1.73 -9.81 -9.44
C GLU A 43 -2.90 -8.96 -9.95
N GLU A 44 -4.15 -9.40 -9.76
CA GLU A 44 -5.31 -8.62 -10.17
C GLU A 44 -5.36 -7.26 -9.45
N ARG A 45 -5.02 -7.25 -8.16
CA ARG A 45 -4.92 -6.01 -7.38
C ARG A 45 -3.72 -5.17 -7.79
N LEU A 46 -2.59 -5.79 -8.13
CA LEU A 46 -1.43 -5.08 -8.67
C LEU A 46 -1.75 -4.37 -9.98
N GLN A 47 -2.51 -4.99 -10.87
CA GLN A 47 -2.96 -4.36 -12.12
C GLN A 47 -3.86 -3.15 -11.88
N LEU A 48 -4.75 -3.21 -10.90
CA LEU A 48 -5.56 -2.05 -10.49
C LEU A 48 -4.69 -0.91 -9.97
N LEU A 49 -3.71 -1.20 -9.11
CA LEU A 49 -2.78 -0.20 -8.58
C LEU A 49 -1.93 0.43 -9.68
N ARG A 50 -1.43 -0.37 -10.64
CA ARG A 50 -0.70 0.13 -11.83
C ARG A 50 -1.57 1.07 -12.66
N THR A 51 -2.85 0.73 -12.83
CA THR A 51 -3.81 1.56 -13.58
C THR A 51 -4.04 2.89 -12.84
N ALA A 52 -4.31 2.84 -11.53
CA ALA A 52 -4.50 4.03 -10.71
C ALA A 52 -3.27 4.96 -10.71
N ALA A 53 -2.06 4.41 -10.61
CA ALA A 53 -0.81 5.16 -10.71
C ALA A 53 -0.66 5.84 -12.08
N ARG A 54 -0.88 5.09 -13.17
CA ARG A 54 -0.75 5.61 -14.54
C ARG A 54 -1.77 6.71 -14.85
N GLU A 55 -2.98 6.59 -14.33
CA GLU A 55 -4.08 7.53 -14.57
C GLU A 55 -4.07 8.70 -13.57
N GLY A 56 -3.20 8.67 -12.56
CA GLY A 56 -3.11 9.72 -11.54
C GLY A 56 -4.35 9.79 -10.64
N ILE A 57 -5.11 8.69 -10.53
CA ILE A 57 -6.36 8.62 -9.74
C ILE A 57 -6.06 8.53 -8.24
N TYR A 58 -4.86 8.06 -7.89
CA TYR A 58 -4.40 7.94 -6.51
C TYR A 58 -2.92 8.34 -6.43
N PRO A 59 -2.44 9.00 -5.36
CA PRO A 59 -1.05 9.43 -5.25
C PRO A 59 -0.13 8.25 -4.94
N LEU A 60 0.12 7.44 -5.96
CA LEU A 60 0.90 6.22 -5.94
C LEU A 60 1.95 6.25 -7.05
N SER A 61 3.22 6.02 -6.70
CA SER A 61 4.32 5.82 -7.66
C SER A 61 4.94 4.45 -7.49
N LEU A 62 4.70 3.57 -8.47
CA LEU A 62 5.29 2.24 -8.52
C LEU A 62 6.67 2.22 -9.21
N GLU A 63 7.12 3.36 -9.75
CA GLU A 63 8.42 3.49 -10.42
C GLU A 63 9.59 3.33 -9.45
N GLN A 64 9.37 3.66 -8.17
CA GLN A 64 10.38 3.55 -7.11
C GLN A 64 10.57 2.13 -6.56
N LEU A 65 9.76 1.16 -7.02
CA LEU A 65 9.74 -0.23 -6.53
C LEU A 65 10.49 -1.22 -7.44
N GLN A 66 11.41 -0.74 -8.28
CA GLN A 66 12.30 -1.57 -9.10
C GLN A 66 13.43 -2.22 -8.29
#